data_AF-A0A9N9YR64-F1
#
_entry.id   AF-A0A9N9YR64-F1
#
_cell.length_a   1.000
_cell.length_b   1.000
_cell.length_c   1.000
_cell.angle_alpha   90.00
_cell.angle_beta   90.00
_cell.angle_gamma   90.00
#
_symmetry.space_group_name_H-M   'P 1'
#
loop_
_entity.id
_entity.type
_entity.pdbx_description
1 polymer ?
#
loop_
_entity_poly.entity_id
_entity_poly.type
_entity_poly.pdbx_seq_one_letter_code
_entity_poly.pdbx_strand_id
1 'polypeptide(L)'
;MSPYSNEILHPSPERILELRDIYLSKFEPLTPFVDNETFDDLVLEVLRDGLKDSVSSCFVLSIFALAAIWGNYPEDERRSTPNAANGSPAHTVAVPEQRFKESSIYFAMAQSRMSYALQDDSLLGVSCYCLMG
;
A
#
# COMPACT_ATOMS: atom_id res chain seq x y z
N MET A 1 17.73 -15.20 5.74
CA MET A 1 16.83 -14.04 5.61
C MET A 1 16.83 -13.62 4.16
N SER A 2 15.67 -13.50 3.52
CA SER A 2 15.59 -13.03 2.13
C SER A 2 15.86 -11.52 2.10
N PRO A 3 16.72 -10.99 1.21
CA PRO A 3 17.04 -9.54 1.15
C PRO A 3 15.79 -8.67 0.97
N TYR A 4 14.78 -9.19 0.26
CA TYR A 4 13.48 -8.55 0.09
C TYR A 4 12.72 -8.29 1.39
N SER A 5 12.94 -9.09 2.44
CA SER A 5 12.23 -8.90 3.72
C SER A 5 12.66 -7.62 4.44
N ASN A 6 13.92 -7.20 4.30
CA ASN A 6 14.41 -5.99 4.95
C ASN A 6 13.99 -4.73 4.18
N GLU A 7 13.99 -4.81 2.84
CA GLU A 7 13.49 -3.75 1.96
C GLU A 7 11.98 -3.52 2.12
N ILE A 8 11.19 -4.57 2.38
CA ILE A 8 9.75 -4.40 2.63
C ILE A 8 9.50 -3.73 4.00
N LEU A 9 10.33 -4.02 5.02
CA LEU A 9 10.20 -3.38 6.34
C LEU A 9 10.68 -1.92 6.34
N HIS A 10 11.60 -1.60 5.43
CA HIS A 10 12.19 -0.28 5.25
C HIS A 10 12.21 0.06 3.76
N PRO A 11 11.04 0.41 3.17
CA PRO A 11 10.94 0.67 1.74
C PRO A 11 11.83 1.84 1.35
N SER A 12 12.49 1.73 0.20
CA SER A 12 13.30 2.81 -0.33
C SER A 12 12.41 4.02 -0.68
N PRO A 13 12.97 5.24 -0.74
CA PRO A 13 12.22 6.42 -1.17
C PRO A 13 11.54 6.24 -2.53
N GLU A 14 12.22 5.57 -3.48
CA GLU A 14 11.67 5.27 -4.80
C GLU A 14 10.45 4.35 -4.71
N ARG A 15 10.51 3.33 -3.84
CA ARG A 15 9.38 2.41 -3.63
C ARG A 15 8.20 3.11 -2.96
N ILE A 16 8.45 4.00 -2.00
CA ILE A 16 7.42 4.84 -1.37
C ILE A 16 6.69 5.68 -2.40
N LEU A 17 7.43 6.35 -3.30
CA LEU A 17 6.86 7.17 -4.36
C LEU A 17 6.08 6.33 -5.39
N GLU A 18 6.59 5.14 -5.74
CA GLU A 18 5.85 4.23 -6.62
C GLU A 18 4.51 3.80 -6.00
N LEU A 19 4.49 3.42 -4.72
CA LEU A 19 3.26 3.02 -4.03
C LEU A 19 2.26 4.17 -3.92
N ARG A 20 2.74 5.40 -3.68
CA ARG A 20 1.93 6.62 -3.74
C ARG A 20 1.26 6.77 -5.10
N ASP A 21 2.04 6.71 -6.18
CA ASP A 21 1.53 6.90 -7.55
C ASP A 21 0.53 5.82 -7.96
N ILE A 22 0.73 4.58 -7.49
CA ILE A 22 -0.23 3.49 -7.67
C ILE A 22 -1.54 3.80 -6.95
N TYR A 23 -1.50 4.25 -5.69
CA TYR A 23 -2.71 4.63 -4.96
C TYR A 23 -3.48 5.74 -5.70
N LEU A 24 -2.79 6.83 -6.03
CA LEU A 24 -3.39 7.99 -6.71
C LEU A 24 -3.99 7.64 -8.07
N SER A 25 -3.38 6.71 -8.82
CA SER A 25 -3.87 6.34 -10.15
C SER A 25 -4.94 5.24 -10.16
N LYS A 26 -4.97 4.37 -9.14
CA LYS A 26 -5.84 3.17 -9.13
C LYS A 26 -6.96 3.22 -8.11
N PHE A 27 -6.71 3.79 -6.93
CA PHE A 27 -7.60 3.68 -5.79
C PHE A 27 -8.28 4.99 -5.44
N GLU A 28 -7.55 6.10 -5.49
CA GLU A 28 -8.11 7.42 -5.15
C GLU A 28 -9.38 7.77 -5.96
N PRO A 29 -9.43 7.55 -7.30
CA PRO A 29 -10.63 7.89 -8.08
C PRO A 29 -11.85 7.03 -7.73
N LEU A 30 -11.65 5.91 -7.04
CA LEU A 30 -12.70 4.97 -6.64
C LEU A 30 -13.12 5.18 -5.18
N THR A 31 -12.17 5.55 -4.33
CA THR A 31 -12.31 5.57 -2.86
C THR A 31 -11.31 6.57 -2.27
N PRO A 32 -11.63 7.87 -2.27
CA PRO A 32 -10.80 8.87 -1.63
C PRO A 32 -10.98 8.80 -0.10
N PHE A 33 -9.91 8.47 0.63
CA PHE A 33 -9.92 8.42 2.11
C PHE A 33 -9.52 9.75 2.75
N VAL A 34 -8.67 10.51 2.06
CA VAL A 34 -8.24 11.88 2.36
C VAL A 34 -8.04 12.59 1.02
N ASP A 35 -7.97 13.92 1.00
CA ASP A 35 -7.60 14.66 -0.21
C ASP A 35 -6.12 14.43 -0.58
N ASN A 36 -5.79 14.70 -1.85
CA ASN A 36 -4.46 14.42 -2.39
C ASN A 36 -3.35 15.23 -1.72
N GLU A 37 -3.62 16.48 -1.33
CA GLU A 37 -2.61 17.33 -0.66
C GLU A 37 -2.30 16.76 0.72
N THR A 38 -3.33 16.38 1.49
CA THR A 38 -3.16 15.71 2.77
C THR A 38 -2.41 14.38 2.62
N PHE A 39 -2.75 13.55 1.62
CA PHE A 39 -2.01 12.31 1.41
C PHE A 39 -0.54 12.54 1.08
N ASP A 40 -0.25 13.52 0.23
CA ASP A 40 1.12 13.88 -0.15
C ASP A 40 1.93 14.35 1.06
N ASP A 41 1.34 15.16 1.94
CA ASP A 41 1.99 15.61 3.17
C ASP A 41 2.33 14.43 4.10
N LEU A 42 1.45 13.45 4.21
CA LEU A 42 1.71 12.23 5.01
C LEU A 42 2.82 11.37 4.39
N VAL A 43 2.87 11.26 3.07
CA VAL A 43 3.96 10.55 2.37
C VAL A 43 5.29 11.29 2.55
N LEU A 44 5.29 12.63 2.47
CA LEU A 44 6.48 13.46 2.74
C LEU A 44 6.95 13.32 4.19
N GLU A 45 6.03 13.23 5.15
CA GLU A 45 6.36 12.92 6.54
C GLU A 45 7.09 11.58 6.62
N VAL A 46 6.54 10.51 6.03
CA VAL A 46 7.17 9.18 6.04
C VAL A 46 8.53 9.16 5.33
N LEU A 47 8.70 9.90 4.22
CA LEU A 47 9.99 10.02 3.53
C LEU A 47 11.05 10.72 4.38
N ARG A 48 10.66 11.74 5.14
CA ARG A 48 11.55 12.53 5.99
C ARG A 48 11.90 11.79 7.28
N ASP A 49 10.89 11.21 7.92
CA ASP A 49 10.93 10.76 9.30
C ASP A 49 10.95 9.24 9.45
N GLY A 50 10.73 8.51 8.35
CA GLY A 50 10.49 7.07 8.36
C GLY A 50 9.10 6.68 8.85
N LEU A 51 8.85 5.38 8.89
CA LEU A 51 7.60 4.79 9.39
C LEU A 51 7.59 4.75 10.92
N LYS A 52 7.28 5.90 11.54
CA LYS A 52 7.18 6.06 13.00
C LYS A 52 5.94 5.37 13.56
N ASP A 53 5.87 5.29 14.88
CA ASP A 53 4.67 4.86 15.57
C ASP A 53 3.71 6.05 15.70
N SER A 54 2.96 6.32 14.63
CA SER A 54 2.04 7.45 14.51
C SER A 54 0.80 7.09 13.70
N VAL A 55 -0.26 7.91 13.82
CA VAL A 55 -1.45 7.81 12.98
C VAL A 55 -1.12 8.02 11.49
N SER A 56 -0.22 8.95 11.16
CA SER A 56 0.26 9.18 9.79
C SER A 56 0.84 7.92 9.18
N SER A 57 1.73 7.24 9.94
CA SER A 57 2.35 6.00 9.47
C SER A 57 1.33 4.87 9.40
N CYS A 58 0.36 4.80 10.31
CA CYS A 58 -0.74 3.84 10.24
C CYS A 58 -1.51 3.99 8.91
N PHE A 59 -1.93 5.21 8.60
CA PHE A 59 -2.66 5.53 7.38
C PHE A 59 -1.84 5.20 6.12
N VAL A 60 -0.61 5.69 6.03
CA VAL A 60 0.27 5.46 4.87
C VAL A 60 0.54 3.96 4.67
N LEU A 61 0.76 3.19 5.74
CA LEU A 61 0.94 1.74 5.65
C LEU A 61 -0.31 1.01 5.18
N SER A 62 -1.50 1.43 5.62
CA SER A 62 -2.77 0.90 5.10
C SER A 62 -2.91 1.16 3.60
N ILE A 63 -2.56 2.36 3.14
CA ILE A 63 -2.56 2.69 1.71
C ILE A 63 -1.51 1.87 0.94
N PHE A 64 -0.30 1.70 1.49
CA PHE A 64 0.75 0.88 0.88
C PHE A 64 0.35 -0.59 0.79
N ALA A 65 -0.36 -1.11 1.78
CA ALA A 65 -0.90 -2.46 1.72
C ALA A 65 -1.84 -2.64 0.51
N LEU A 66 -2.68 -1.65 0.19
CA LEU A 66 -3.54 -1.67 -1.00
C LEU A 66 -2.72 -1.53 -2.29
N ALA A 67 -1.80 -0.57 -2.33
CA ALA A 67 -0.98 -0.27 -3.49
C ALA A 67 -0.03 -1.42 -3.86
N ALA A 68 0.55 -2.12 -2.89
CA ALA A 68 1.49 -3.22 -3.10
C ALA A 68 0.88 -4.35 -3.96
N ILE A 69 -0.43 -4.63 -3.83
CA ILE A 69 -1.14 -5.62 -4.67
C ILE A 69 -1.02 -5.26 -6.17
N TRP A 70 -0.98 -3.96 -6.48
CA TRP A 70 -0.87 -3.43 -7.84
C TRP A 70 0.54 -3.03 -8.25
N GLY A 71 1.52 -3.16 -7.34
CA GLY A 71 2.95 -2.90 -7.57
C GLY A 71 3.52 -3.56 -8.81
N ASN A 72 4.54 -2.94 -9.39
CA ASN A 72 5.38 -3.57 -10.40
C ASN A 72 6.49 -4.35 -9.69
N TYR A 73 6.68 -5.61 -10.10
CA TYR A 73 7.69 -6.49 -9.54
C TYR A 73 8.52 -7.08 -10.69
N PRO A 74 9.84 -7.29 -10.50
CA PRO A 74 10.69 -7.89 -11.54
C PRO A 74 10.21 -9.27 -11.99
N GLU A 75 9.68 -10.05 -11.05
CA GLU A 75 9.04 -11.35 -11.31
C GLU A 75 7.51 -11.15 -11.34
N ASP A 76 7.00 -10.59 -12.45
CA ASP A 76 5.55 -10.47 -12.62
C ASP A 76 4.96 -11.86 -12.89
N GLU A 77 4.56 -12.57 -11.84
CA GLU A 77 3.95 -13.91 -11.96
C GLU A 77 2.54 -13.89 -12.56
N ARG A 78 2.07 -12.75 -13.09
CA ARG A 78 0.85 -12.66 -13.90
C ARG A 78 0.98 -13.59 -15.10
N ARG A 79 0.54 -14.84 -14.92
CA ARG A 79 0.50 -15.82 -16.01
C ARG A 79 -0.54 -15.34 -17.02
N SER A 80 -0.09 -15.16 -18.26
CA SER A 80 -1.01 -15.01 -19.38
C SER A 80 -1.74 -16.33 -19.56
N THR A 81 -3.05 -16.37 -19.35
CA THR A 81 -3.83 -17.55 -19.70
C THR A 81 -4.04 -17.55 -21.22
N PRO A 82 -3.81 -18.68 -21.92
CA PRO A 82 -3.90 -18.73 -23.38
C PRO A 82 -5.34 -18.61 -23.92
N ASN A 83 -6.35 -18.35 -23.08
CA ASN A 83 -7.75 -18.35 -23.50
C ASN A 83 -8.43 -17.02 -23.21
N ALA A 84 -8.27 -16.08 -24.12
CA ALA A 84 -9.29 -15.06 -24.34
C ALA A 84 -9.86 -15.27 -25.74
N ALA A 85 -11.15 -15.60 -25.81
CA ALA A 85 -11.88 -15.78 -27.07
C ALA A 85 -11.86 -14.52 -27.98
N ASN A 86 -11.34 -13.38 -27.51
CA ASN A 86 -11.36 -12.08 -28.19
C ASN A 86 -9.96 -11.45 -28.43
N GLY A 87 -8.86 -12.19 -28.30
CA GLY A 87 -7.53 -11.70 -28.70
C GLY A 87 -6.86 -10.69 -27.74
N SER A 88 -7.44 -10.42 -26.57
CA SER A 88 -6.83 -9.65 -25.48
C SER A 88 -6.30 -10.60 -24.41
N PRO A 89 -5.04 -10.50 -23.94
CA PRO A 89 -4.49 -11.44 -22.97
C PRO A 89 -5.33 -11.47 -21.68
N ALA A 90 -5.88 -12.65 -21.34
CA ALA A 90 -6.58 -12.86 -20.08
C ALA A 90 -5.55 -13.15 -18.98
N HIS A 91 -5.45 -12.25 -18.00
CA HIS A 91 -4.55 -12.39 -16.86
C HIS A 91 -5.17 -13.31 -15.79
N THR A 92 -4.37 -14.18 -15.16
CA THR A 92 -4.83 -14.95 -14.00
C THR A 92 -5.28 -14.03 -12.86
N VAL A 93 -6.42 -14.36 -12.23
CA VAL A 93 -7.01 -13.61 -11.10
C VAL A 93 -6.20 -13.72 -9.80
N ALA A 94 -5.25 -14.67 -9.72
CA ALA A 94 -4.40 -14.84 -8.55
C ALA A 94 -3.42 -13.67 -8.40
N VAL A 95 -3.44 -13.02 -7.23
CA VAL A 95 -2.42 -12.05 -6.82
C VAL A 95 -1.09 -12.82 -6.69
N PRO A 96 -0.03 -12.42 -7.41
CA PRO A 96 1.28 -13.07 -7.29
C PRO A 96 1.78 -13.09 -5.84
N GLU A 97 2.49 -14.15 -5.46
CA GLU A 97 2.85 -14.43 -4.06
C GLU A 97 3.63 -13.26 -3.44
N GLN A 98 4.52 -12.66 -4.23
CA GLN A 98 5.34 -11.54 -3.80
C GLN A 98 4.52 -10.28 -3.45
N ARG A 99 3.45 -9.99 -4.21
CA ARG A 99 2.61 -8.81 -3.96
C ARG A 99 1.77 -8.99 -2.70
N PHE A 100 1.22 -10.20 -2.55
CA PHE A 100 0.46 -10.55 -1.36
C PHE A 100 1.34 -10.51 -0.12
N LYS A 101 2.58 -10.99 -0.21
CA LYS A 101 3.55 -10.96 0.87
C LYS A 101 3.90 -9.53 1.29
N GLU A 102 4.22 -8.65 0.35
CA GLU A 102 4.53 -7.24 0.67
C GLU A 102 3.31 -6.54 1.27
N SER A 103 2.14 -6.68 0.63
CA SER A 103 0.87 -6.14 1.13
C SER A 103 0.56 -6.59 2.56
N SER A 104 0.73 -7.89 2.85
CA SER A 104 0.50 -8.45 4.19
C SER A 104 1.45 -7.88 5.24
N ILE A 105 2.70 -7.59 4.88
CA ILE A 105 3.67 -6.99 5.81
C ILE A 105 3.27 -5.55 6.13
N TYR A 106 2.95 -4.73 5.13
CA TYR A 106 2.46 -3.36 5.38
C TYR A 106 1.16 -3.35 6.18
N PHE A 107 0.24 -4.27 5.88
CA PHE A 107 -0.99 -4.41 6.64
C PHE A 107 -0.71 -4.76 8.11
N ALA A 108 0.19 -5.71 8.39
CA ALA A 108 0.58 -6.05 9.76
C ALA A 108 1.25 -4.86 10.48
N MET A 109 2.07 -4.08 9.79
CA MET A 109 2.67 -2.86 10.32
C MET A 109 1.64 -1.75 10.58
N ALA A 110 0.59 -1.65 9.77
CA ALA A 110 -0.53 -0.75 9.99
C ALA A 110 -1.35 -1.19 11.22
N GLN A 111 -1.65 -2.49 11.34
CA GLN A 111 -2.35 -3.06 12.50
C GLN A 111 -1.62 -2.76 13.81
N SER A 112 -0.29 -2.89 13.83
CA SER A 112 0.51 -2.60 15.03
C SER A 112 0.44 -1.13 15.46
N ARG A 113 -0.05 -0.23 14.59
CA ARG A 113 -0.19 1.21 14.84
C ARG A 113 -1.63 1.66 15.06
N MET A 114 -2.60 0.73 15.01
CA MET A 114 -4.03 1.07 15.17
C MET A 114 -4.35 1.71 16.54
N SER A 115 -3.54 1.43 17.57
CA SER A 115 -3.67 2.09 18.88
C SER A 115 -3.44 3.61 18.81
N TYR A 116 -2.62 4.09 17.87
CA TYR A 116 -2.40 5.52 17.67
C TYR A 116 -3.61 6.15 16.96
N ALA A 117 -4.21 5.45 15.99
CA ALA A 117 -5.45 5.88 15.38
C ALA A 117 -6.62 5.94 16.38
N LEU A 118 -6.67 5.03 17.37
CA LEU A 118 -7.69 5.05 18.44
C LEU A 118 -7.62 6.32 19.30
N GLN A 119 -6.41 6.83 19.50
CA GLN A 119 -6.16 8.00 20.33
C GLN A 119 -6.24 9.31 19.55
N ASP A 120 -6.37 9.22 18.22
CA ASP A 120 -6.44 10.36 17.32
C ASP A 120 -7.90 10.81 17.15
N ASP A 121 -8.16 12.08 17.43
CA ASP A 121 -9.51 12.68 17.36
C ASP A 121 -9.81 13.32 15.99
N SER A 122 -8.92 13.14 15.01
CA SER A 122 -9.08 13.69 13.67
C SER A 122 -9.77 12.70 12.71
N LEU A 123 -10.14 13.19 11.53
CA LEU A 123 -10.64 12.33 10.45
C LEU A 123 -9.61 11.30 10.00
N LEU A 124 -8.32 11.55 10.18
CA LEU A 124 -7.27 10.61 9.79
C LEU A 124 -7.31 9.33 10.66
N GLY A 125 -7.53 9.48 11.97
CA GLY A 125 -7.77 8.35 12.87
C GLY A 125 -8.96 7.51 12.41
N VAL A 126 -10.09 8.15 12.08
CA VAL A 126 -11.28 7.48 11.55
C VAL A 126 -10.99 6.77 10.22
N SER A 127 -10.26 7.40 9.31
CA SER A 127 -9.90 6.80 8.02
C SER A 127 -9.05 5.54 8.19
N CYS A 128 -8.15 5.49 9.18
CA CYS A 128 -7.41 4.27 9.51
C CYS A 128 -8.34 3.10 9.89
N TYR A 129 -9.42 3.36 10.64
CA TYR A 129 -10.43 2.34 10.95
C TYR A 129 -11.17 1.87 9.71
N CYS A 130 -11.63 2.81 8.87
CA CYS A 130 -12.34 2.47 7.64
C CYS A 130 -11.50 1.59 6.70
N LEU A 131 -10.18 1.79 6.68
CA LEU A 131 -9.24 1.00 5.88
C LEU A 131 -8.99 -0.41 6.42
N MET A 132 -9.20 -0.64 7.72
CA MET A 132 -8.76 -1.86 8.40
C MET A 132 -9.91 -2.77 8.86
N GLY A 133 -11.14 -2.25 8.93
CA GLY A 133 -12.35 -2.97 9.33
C GLY A 133 -12.54 -3.02 10.84
#